data_AF-A0A1G8ZPR9-F1
#
_entry.id   AF-A0A1G8ZPR9-F1
#
_cell.length_a   1.000
_cell.length_b   1.000
_cell.length_c   1.000
_cell.angle_alpha   90.00
_cell.angle_beta   90.00
_cell.angle_gamma   90.00
#
_symmetry.space_group_name_H-M   'P 1'
#
loop_
_entity.id
_entity.type
_entity.pdbx_description
1 polymer ?
#
loop_
_entity_poly.entity_id
_entity_poly.type
_entity_poly.pdbx_seq_one_letter_code
_entity_poly.pdbx_strand_id
1 'polypeptide(L)' 'MTKQEVENRIAELKSDYIRIQADLEKLDSVGGNTANAEKQLGQMEKELADLNKQLASMEE' A
#
# COMPACT_ATOMS: atom_id res chain seq x y z
N MET A 1 -17.61 5.68 -2.77
CA MET A 1 -16.48 6.60 -3.00
C MET A 1 -16.63 7.19 -4.39
N THR A 2 -16.35 8.48 -4.52
CA THR A 2 -16.17 9.17 -5.80
C THR A 2 -14.81 8.80 -6.40
N LYS A 3 -14.63 9.04 -7.70
CA LYS A 3 -13.35 8.84 -8.39
C LYS A 3 -12.19 9.52 -7.65
N GLN A 4 -12.37 10.79 -7.27
CA GLN A 4 -11.37 11.57 -6.54
C GLN A 4 -11.01 10.96 -5.18
N GLU A 5 -12.00 10.44 -4.44
CA GLU A 5 -11.75 9.76 -3.17
C GLU A 5 -10.92 8.48 -3.35
N VAL A 6 -11.17 7.72 -4.43
CA VAL A 6 -10.40 6.51 -4.76
C VAL A 6 -8.96 6.87 -5.12
N GLU A 7 -8.75 7.87 -5.97
CA GLU A 7 -7.42 8.36 -6.35
C GLU A 7 -6.64 8.88 -5.13
N ASN A 8 -7.28 9.65 -4.26
CA ASN A 8 -6.67 10.14 -3.02
C ASN A 8 -6.28 8.97 -2.11
N ARG A 9 -7.16 7.99 -1.96
CA ARG A 9 -6.87 6.80 -1.13
C ARG A 9 -5.70 5.99 -1.68
N ILE A 10 -5.63 5.82 -3.00
CA ILE A 10 -4.49 5.16 -3.67
C ILE A 10 -3.19 5.94 -3.40
N ALA A 11 -3.22 7.27 -3.47
CA ALA A 11 -2.04 8.10 -3.23
C ALA A 11 -1.56 8.00 -1.78
N GLU A 12 -2.46 8.07 -0.81
CA GLU A 12 -2.16 7.87 0.62
C GLU A 12 -1.55 6.49 0.86
N LEU A 13 -2.19 5.44 0.34
CA LEU A 13 -1.77 4.06 0.56
C LEU A 13 -0.39 3.79 -0.06
N LYS A 14 -0.08 4.38 -1.23
CA LYS A 14 1.27 4.33 -1.84
C LYS A 14 2.31 5.06 -0.98
N SER A 15 1.96 6.20 -0.39
CA SER A 15 2.86 6.95 0.49
C SER A 15 3.20 6.14 1.75
N ASP A 16 2.20 5.54 2.37
CA ASP A 16 2.39 4.68 3.54
C ASP A 16 3.18 3.42 3.21
N TYR A 17 2.91 2.81 2.05
CA TYR A 17 3.64 1.64 1.54
C TYR A 17 5.14 1.93 1.45
N ILE A 18 5.52 3.06 0.81
CA ILE A 18 6.93 3.45 0.66
C ILE A 18 7.60 3.64 2.02
N ARG A 19 6.93 4.29 2.98
CA ARG A 19 7.48 4.48 4.32
C ARG A 19 7.73 3.14 5.02
N ILE A 20 6.74 2.25 4.99
CA ILE A 20 6.83 0.96 5.67
C ILE A 20 7.88 0.07 5.02
N GLN A 21 8.01 0.11 3.69
CA GLN A 21 9.08 -0.58 2.98
C GLN A 21 10.46 -0.05 3.40
N ALA A 22 10.63 1.27 3.49
CA ALA A 22 11.90 1.86 3.93
C ALA A 22 12.25 1.49 5.39
N ASP A 23 11.26 1.39 6.26
CA ASP A 23 11.47 0.95 7.64
C ASP A 23 11.72 -0.56 7.75
N LEU A 24 11.10 -1.35 6.88
CA LEU A 24 11.37 -2.78 6.72
C LEU A 24 12.83 -3.02 6.29
N GLU A 25 13.33 -2.30 5.29
CA GLU A 25 14.72 -2.43 4.83
C GLU A 25 15.72 -2.10 5.95
N LYS A 26 15.45 -1.05 6.73
CA LYS A 26 16.27 -0.73 7.91
C LYS A 26 16.20 -1.84 8.96
N LEU A 27 15.01 -2.37 9.23
CA LEU A 27 14.80 -3.41 10.23
C LEU A 27 15.52 -4.71 9.84
N ASP A 28 15.46 -5.09 8.57
CA ASP A 28 16.18 -6.24 8.02
C ASP A 28 17.71 -6.05 8.13
N SER A 29 18.21 -4.83 7.86
CA SER A 29 19.64 -4.52 7.94
C SER A 29 20.27 -4.72 9.33
N VAL A 30 19.46 -4.66 10.39
CA VAL A 30 19.88 -4.90 11.78
C VAL A 30 19.52 -6.31 12.28
N GLY A 31 19.03 -7.19 11.39
CA GLY A 31 18.58 -8.54 11.72
C GLY A 31 17.30 -8.57 12.58
N GLY A 32 16.47 -7.53 12.47
CA GLY A 32 15.20 -7.42 13.16
C GLY A 32 14.10 -8.29 12.54
N ASN A 33 12.98 -8.45 13.25
CA ASN A 33 11.87 -9.28 12.78
C ASN A 33 10.99 -8.53 11.76
N THR A 34 11.03 -8.96 10.49
CA THR A 34 10.34 -8.34 9.35
C THR A 34 8.90 -8.81 9.13
N ALA A 35 8.51 -9.94 9.73
CA ALA A 35 7.29 -10.67 9.33
C ALA A 35 6.00 -9.83 9.43
N ASN A 36 5.91 -8.96 10.43
CA ASN A 36 4.75 -8.08 10.58
C ASN A 36 4.68 -6.99 9.50
N ALA A 37 5.83 -6.39 9.17
CA ALA A 37 5.90 -5.35 8.14
C ALA A 37 5.63 -5.95 6.75
N GLU A 38 6.20 -7.11 6.44
CA GLU A 38 5.92 -7.84 5.19
C GLU A 38 4.44 -8.21 5.05
N LYS A 39 3.82 -8.71 6.13
CA LYS A 39 2.38 -8.99 6.15
C LYS A 39 1.56 -7.74 5.90
N GLN A 40 1.95 -6.60 6.49
CA GLN A 40 1.25 -5.34 6.30
C GLN A 40 1.38 -4.82 4.87
N LEU A 41 2.57 -4.90 4.27
CA LEU A 41 2.81 -4.56 2.86
C LEU A 41 1.93 -5.41 1.94
N GLY A 42 1.87 -6.73 2.15
CA GLY A 42 1.01 -7.62 1.36
C GLY A 42 -0.49 -7.33 1.52
N GLN A 43 -0.94 -6.78 2.65
CA GLN A 43 -2.32 -6.30 2.80
C GLN A 43 -2.56 -5.01 2.01
N MET A 44 -1.61 -4.07 2.06
CA MET A 44 -1.67 -2.83 1.28
C MET A 44 -1.66 -3.10 -0.22
N GLU A 45 -0.90 -4.06 -0.72
CA GLU A 45 -0.89 -4.45 -2.14
C GLU A 45 -2.26 -4.95 -2.60
N LYS A 46 -2.96 -5.73 -1.76
CA LYS A 46 -4.32 -6.19 -2.06
C LYS A 46 -5.31 -5.03 -2.10
N GLU A 47 -5.25 -4.14 -1.11
CA GLU A 47 -6.11 -2.94 -1.08
C GLU A 47 -5.84 -2.03 -2.29
N LEU A 48 -4.57 -1.82 -2.66
CA LEU A 48 -4.19 -1.09 -3.88
C LEU A 48 -4.76 -1.75 -5.14
N ALA A 49 -4.66 -3.07 -5.27
CA ALA A 49 -5.18 -3.78 -6.43
C ALA A 49 -6.70 -3.61 -6.55
N ASP A 50 -7.42 -3.67 -5.44
CA ASP A 50 -8.88 -3.53 -5.42
C ASP A 50 -9.32 -2.09 -5.70
N LEU A 51 -8.62 -1.08 -5.15
CA LEU A 51 -8.88 0.32 -5.45
C LEU A 51 -8.59 0.65 -6.93
N ASN A 52 -7.53 0.10 -7.52
CA ASN A 52 -7.24 0.32 -8.94
C ASN A 52 -8.30 -0.33 -9.85
N LYS A 53 -8.82 -1.51 -9.50
CA LYS A 53 -9.95 -2.12 -10.23
C LYS A 53 -11.21 -1.25 -10.12
N GLN A 54 -11.49 -0.73 -8.93
CA GLN A 54 -12.60 0.18 -8.71
C GLN A 54 -12.45 1.46 -9.54
N LEU A 55 -11.26 2.04 -9.57
CA LEU A 55 -10.96 3.23 -10.38
C LEU A 55 -11.18 2.96 -11.86
N ALA A 56 -10.63 1.86 -12.39
CA ALA A 56 -10.82 1.47 -13.78
C ALA A 56 -12.31 1.29 -14.15
N SER A 57 -13.11 0.69 -13.26
CA SER A 57 -14.56 0.52 -13.48
C SER A 57 -15.36 1.83 -13.45
N MET A 58 -14.77 2.92 -12.95
CA MET A 58 -15.38 4.25 -12.94
C MET A 58 -14.95 5.10 -14.15
N GLU A 59 -13.97 4.63 -14.93
CA GLU A 59 -13.47 5.29 -16.15
C GLU A 59 -14.09 4.74 -17.45
N GLU A 60 -14.75 3.57 -17.39
CA GLU A 60 -15.62 3.02 -18.45
C GLU A 60 -17.03 3.64 -18.45
#